data_AF-A0A1W9REF2-F1
#
_entry.id   AF-A0A1W9REF2-F1
#
_cell.length_a   1.000
_cell.length_b   1.000
_cell.length_c   1.000
_cell.angle_alpha   90.00
_cell.angle_beta   90.00
_cell.angle_gamma   90.00
#
_symmetry.space_group_name_H-M   'P 1'
#
loop_
_entity.id
_entity.type
_entity.pdbx_description
1 polymer ?
#
loop_
_entity_poly.entity_id
_entity_poly.type
_entity_poly.pdbx_seq_one_letter_code
_entity_poly.pdbx_strand_id
1 'polypeptide(L)'
;MNFGKSFSMTRTYLFLFLVIFIIFISCSKESTVGPKLPKAFLEGQYLICTPLAPAPGDTAVLTFEVSGYSSNGLPVVNWSVNIGSLLATEGFSVDWVIPDTTGLFEVSAIATVDGVSDTMSRYIMVRNFEELNTGIKLSMFPHIGTSFYFIGSKQSPDTANFGGYNAYRYSNSNSVKLTGSDEEPVLDGGFDLSYHNNNVLGSFICVEDYSSFNNASQNVVYYSLFGLGGSFITNDFDGGGYSRKNTYIHPYGDEDLEMVVWQEHIVGEERDGTKDLVNIGFWKRPSTKMTLTRNMHLVPISAGDTVFWKPRYFNNIKPILTPDDNYIIYFVDSTEVFEPCIIPIVGGIPDTTQRRAFMVSEDHGLFGVNGISVDESTVFQWNPTRPTILGFIDSGGKLCFFDYYTEDVTVVPGINGASEMAWSPDGNRCAVVATEGIAVANLAGDASFVFAKEKDSDELVSVNWSPEVEEPTIGFRMIRKGKSGVDSYSALVLYSLNDNIWYYATPAVRWSAEPPVDYRWMRVLFNNSKDDIYLPMPVVEPETNMQVSIFHSFM
;
A
#
# COMPACT_ATOMS: atom_id res chain seq x y z
N MET A 1 -19.92 44.24 -73.09
CA MET A 1 -19.71 42.86 -73.57
C MET A 1 -20.06 41.96 -72.38
N ASN A 2 -21.11 41.12 -72.36
CA ASN A 2 -21.51 40.03 -73.30
C ASN A 2 -20.43 38.93 -73.39
N PHE A 3 -20.70 37.63 -73.19
CA PHE A 3 -21.95 36.93 -72.83
C PHE A 3 -21.69 35.46 -72.34
N GLY A 4 -22.52 34.95 -71.41
CA GLY A 4 -22.97 33.53 -71.33
C GLY A 4 -22.04 32.51 -70.64
N LYS A 5 -22.45 31.36 -70.07
CA LYS A 5 -23.74 30.58 -69.94
C LYS A 5 -23.48 29.45 -68.88
N SER A 6 -24.41 28.76 -68.18
CA SER A 6 -25.88 28.78 -68.02
C SER A 6 -26.33 27.96 -66.76
N PHE A 7 -27.65 27.79 -66.58
CA PHE A 7 -28.48 26.84 -65.77
C PHE A 7 -27.89 25.46 -65.35
N SER A 8 -28.39 24.74 -64.31
CA SER A 8 -29.67 24.85 -63.56
C SER A 8 -29.62 24.38 -62.08
N MET A 9 -30.66 24.72 -61.32
CA MET A 9 -31.06 24.08 -60.06
C MET A 9 -31.39 22.59 -60.24
N THR A 10 -30.90 21.70 -59.37
CA THR A 10 -31.64 20.54 -58.79
C THR A 10 -30.78 19.79 -57.77
N ARG A 11 -30.93 20.06 -56.46
CA ARG A 11 -30.63 19.08 -55.37
C ARG A 11 -31.08 19.48 -53.96
N THR A 12 -31.31 20.76 -53.69
CA THR A 12 -31.64 21.25 -52.32
C THR A 12 -33.06 20.93 -51.84
N TYR A 13 -34.01 20.62 -52.73
CA TYR A 13 -35.43 20.44 -52.37
C TYR A 13 -35.85 18.99 -52.05
N LEU A 14 -34.98 17.99 -52.24
CA LEU A 14 -35.33 16.59 -51.95
C LEU A 14 -35.18 16.22 -50.46
N PHE A 15 -34.39 16.98 -49.70
CA PHE A 15 -34.16 16.71 -48.27
C PHE A 15 -35.22 17.34 -47.36
N LEU A 16 -35.92 18.38 -47.82
CA LEU A 16 -36.94 19.08 -47.02
C LEU A 16 -38.31 18.37 -47.01
N PHE A 17 -38.56 17.47 -47.98
CA PHE A 17 -39.83 16.75 -48.09
C PHE A 17 -39.88 15.44 -47.29
N LEU A 18 -38.74 14.93 -46.82
CA LEU A 18 -38.69 13.70 -45.99
C LEU A 18 -38.93 13.96 -44.50
N VAL A 19 -38.76 15.21 -44.03
CA VAL A 19 -38.84 15.59 -42.60
C VAL A 19 -40.25 16.02 -42.19
N ILE A 20 -41.14 16.32 -43.13
CA ILE A 20 -42.47 16.90 -42.86
C ILE A 20 -43.59 15.84 -42.82
N PHE A 21 -43.31 14.56 -43.13
CA PHE A 21 -44.34 13.51 -43.24
C PHE A 21 -44.34 12.44 -42.12
N ILE A 22 -43.69 12.70 -40.98
CA ILE A 22 -43.87 11.92 -39.74
C ILE A 22 -44.21 12.86 -38.56
N ILE A 23 -45.18 13.75 -38.77
CA ILE A 23 -45.96 14.39 -37.70
C ILE A 23 -47.43 14.31 -38.12
N PHE A 24 -48.32 13.91 -37.20
CA PHE A 24 -49.75 13.61 -37.37
C PHE A 24 -50.12 12.23 -37.96
N ILE A 25 -49.80 11.16 -37.20
CA ILE A 25 -50.86 10.21 -36.83
C ILE A 25 -51.20 10.43 -35.36
N SER A 26 -52.44 10.88 -35.14
CA SER A 26 -53.16 10.87 -33.86
C SER A 26 -53.77 9.46 -33.67
N CYS A 27 -54.06 8.91 -32.49
CA CYS A 27 -54.10 9.46 -31.14
C CYS A 27 -53.98 8.32 -30.12
N SER A 28 -53.15 8.47 -29.09
CA SER A 28 -53.46 7.93 -27.76
C SER A 28 -52.98 8.93 -26.71
N LYS A 29 -53.75 9.10 -25.64
CA LYS A 29 -53.27 9.79 -24.44
C LYS A 29 -52.39 8.83 -23.65
N GLU A 30 -51.19 8.56 -24.14
CA GLU A 30 -50.14 8.15 -23.24
C GLU A 30 -49.58 9.41 -22.57
N SER A 31 -49.78 9.49 -21.25
CA SER A 31 -49.05 10.42 -20.42
C SER A 31 -47.57 10.21 -20.68
N THR A 32 -46.88 11.22 -21.21
CA THR A 32 -45.42 11.26 -21.21
C THR A 32 -44.95 11.33 -19.77
N VAL A 33 -44.81 10.15 -19.16
CA VAL A 33 -43.95 9.95 -18.01
C VAL A 33 -42.55 10.24 -18.55
N GLY A 34 -42.14 11.51 -18.46
CA GLY A 34 -40.73 11.87 -18.60
C GLY A 34 -39.92 10.93 -17.71
N PRO A 35 -38.70 10.54 -18.11
CA PRO A 35 -37.91 9.59 -17.35
C PRO A 35 -37.94 10.02 -15.89
N LYS A 36 -38.42 9.13 -15.00
CA LYS A 36 -38.44 9.41 -13.56
C LYS A 36 -37.02 9.82 -13.22
N LEU A 37 -36.82 11.11 -12.92
CA LEU A 37 -35.56 11.59 -12.40
C LEU A 37 -35.25 10.65 -11.22
N PRO A 38 -34.05 10.03 -11.22
CA PRO A 38 -33.75 9.04 -10.19
C PRO A 38 -33.94 9.72 -8.84
N LYS A 39 -34.63 9.05 -7.91
CA LYS A 39 -34.87 9.61 -6.57
C LYS A 39 -33.52 10.01 -6.01
N ALA A 40 -33.40 11.22 -5.47
CA ALA A 40 -32.14 11.70 -4.92
C ALA A 40 -31.51 10.65 -4.00
N PHE A 41 -30.21 10.48 -4.14
CA PHE A 41 -29.43 9.50 -3.43
C PHE A 41 -28.32 10.24 -2.68
N LEU A 42 -28.08 9.82 -1.46
CA LEU A 42 -27.09 10.38 -0.57
C LEU A 42 -26.60 9.27 0.34
N GLU A 43 -25.29 9.10 0.40
CA GLU A 43 -24.60 8.09 1.21
C GLU A 43 -23.32 8.72 1.76
N GLY A 44 -23.20 8.75 3.09
CA GLY A 44 -21.98 9.09 3.80
C GLY A 44 -20.94 8.00 3.57
N GLN A 45 -19.83 8.37 2.94
CA GLN A 45 -18.72 7.46 2.68
C GLN A 45 -17.79 7.40 3.89
N TYR A 46 -17.30 8.56 4.34
CA TYR A 46 -16.35 8.64 5.46
C TYR A 46 -16.58 9.88 6.32
N LEU A 47 -16.48 9.71 7.64
CA LEU A 47 -16.38 10.79 8.61
C LEU A 47 -15.01 10.61 9.29
N ILE A 48 -14.15 11.61 9.15
CA ILE A 48 -12.74 11.58 9.52
C ILE A 48 -12.46 12.70 10.51
N CYS A 49 -11.61 12.42 11.50
CA CYS A 49 -11.01 13.44 12.36
C CYS A 49 -9.53 13.62 12.01
N THR A 50 -9.04 14.86 12.00
CA THR A 50 -7.64 15.19 11.77
C THR A 50 -7.10 16.02 12.94
N PRO A 51 -6.17 15.47 13.76
CA PRO A 51 -5.61 14.12 13.67
C PRO A 51 -6.62 13.02 14.10
N LEU A 52 -6.41 11.78 13.62
CA LEU A 52 -7.32 10.64 13.81
C LEU A 52 -7.56 10.24 15.28
N ALA A 53 -6.64 10.63 16.16
CA ALA A 53 -6.74 10.49 17.60
C ALA A 53 -6.09 11.74 18.21
N PRO A 54 -6.86 12.78 18.58
CA PRO A 54 -6.31 14.03 19.06
C PRO A 54 -6.15 14.06 20.59
N ALA A 55 -5.42 15.04 21.12
CA ALA A 55 -5.18 15.20 22.55
C ALA A 55 -6.35 15.89 23.27
N PRO A 56 -6.57 15.64 24.57
CA PRO A 56 -7.58 16.38 25.34
C PRO A 56 -7.32 17.88 25.38
N GLY A 57 -8.37 18.69 25.20
CA GLY A 57 -8.30 20.16 25.22
C GLY A 57 -7.76 20.82 23.94
N ASP A 58 -7.39 20.04 22.91
CA ASP A 58 -6.90 20.54 21.62
C ASP A 58 -8.06 20.88 20.65
N THR A 59 -7.77 21.28 19.42
CA THR A 59 -8.74 21.45 18.33
C THR A 59 -8.41 20.57 17.13
N ALA A 60 -9.37 19.75 16.70
CA ALA A 60 -9.22 18.87 15.53
C ALA A 60 -10.24 19.19 14.43
N VAL A 61 -9.85 18.97 13.18
CA VAL A 61 -10.72 19.16 12.01
C VAL A 61 -11.52 17.89 11.75
N LEU A 62 -12.84 18.00 11.74
CA LEU A 62 -13.75 16.95 11.33
C LEU A 62 -14.10 17.14 9.85
N THR A 63 -14.16 16.06 9.07
CA THR A 63 -14.55 16.09 7.65
C THR A 63 -15.55 14.96 7.37
N PHE A 64 -16.62 15.25 6.63
CA PHE A 64 -17.64 14.28 6.22
C PHE A 64 -17.73 14.25 4.69
N GLU A 65 -17.28 13.15 4.11
CA GLU A 65 -17.41 12.85 2.70
C GLU A 65 -18.74 12.14 2.43
N VAL A 66 -19.49 12.66 1.46
CA VAL A 66 -20.78 12.12 1.03
C VAL A 66 -20.82 12.01 -0.48
N SER A 67 -21.18 10.82 -0.94
CA SER A 67 -21.51 10.54 -2.34
C SER A 67 -23.01 10.72 -2.55
N GLY A 68 -23.43 11.13 -3.75
CA GLY A 68 -24.84 11.30 -4.03
C GLY A 68 -25.13 11.98 -5.35
N TYR A 69 -26.43 12.03 -5.69
CA TYR A 69 -26.95 12.85 -6.78
C TYR A 69 -28.28 13.48 -6.37
N SER A 70 -28.46 14.72 -6.82
CA SER A 70 -29.55 15.60 -6.41
C SER A 70 -29.97 16.49 -7.58
N SER A 71 -31.24 16.90 -7.57
CA SER A 71 -31.78 17.83 -8.56
C SER A 71 -31.64 19.31 -8.14
N ASN A 72 -31.42 19.60 -6.85
CA ASN A 72 -31.42 20.97 -6.31
C ASN A 72 -30.06 21.44 -5.76
N GLY A 73 -28.99 20.65 -5.88
CA GLY A 73 -27.61 21.07 -5.55
C GLY A 73 -26.85 20.09 -4.64
N LEU A 74 -25.77 20.59 -4.04
CA LEU A 74 -24.95 19.84 -3.08
C LEU A 74 -25.73 19.59 -1.76
N PRO A 75 -25.43 18.50 -1.03
CA PRO A 75 -26.01 18.24 0.28
C PRO A 75 -25.58 19.29 1.32
N VAL A 76 -26.48 19.62 2.23
CA VAL A 76 -26.17 20.40 3.45
C VAL A 76 -25.74 19.42 4.53
N VAL A 77 -24.56 19.62 5.10
CA VAL A 77 -24.01 18.82 6.20
C VAL A 77 -24.14 19.57 7.51
N ASN A 78 -24.75 18.93 8.52
CA ASN A 78 -24.87 19.43 9.90
C ASN A 78 -24.09 18.52 10.86
N TRP A 79 -23.43 19.10 11.85
CA TRP A 79 -22.59 18.38 12.80
C TRP A 79 -23.08 18.47 14.24
N SER A 80 -22.84 17.41 15.01
CA SER A 80 -23.05 17.37 16.47
C SER A 80 -21.98 16.52 17.14
N VAL A 81 -21.57 16.91 18.35
CA VAL A 81 -20.62 16.16 19.18
C VAL A 81 -21.23 15.89 20.55
N ASN A 82 -20.95 14.72 21.14
CA ASN A 82 -21.53 14.36 22.43
C ASN A 82 -20.88 15.11 23.61
N ILE A 83 -19.58 15.44 23.50
CA ILE A 83 -18.77 16.17 24.48
C ILE A 83 -17.72 16.99 23.71
N GLY A 84 -17.33 18.15 24.25
CA GLY A 84 -16.54 19.17 23.55
C GLY A 84 -17.46 20.25 22.95
N SER A 85 -16.93 21.05 22.02
CA SER A 85 -17.73 22.04 21.30
C SER A 85 -17.28 22.19 19.85
N LEU A 86 -18.21 22.53 18.96
CA LEU A 86 -17.92 22.81 17.55
C LEU A 86 -17.79 24.31 17.33
N LEU A 87 -16.78 24.74 16.56
CA LEU A 87 -16.65 26.14 16.14
C LEU A 87 -17.62 26.50 15.00
N ALA A 88 -18.05 25.50 14.23
CA ALA A 88 -19.11 25.60 13.23
C ALA A 88 -19.98 24.32 13.25
N THR A 89 -21.29 24.46 13.09
CA THR A 89 -22.22 23.31 13.07
C THR A 89 -22.64 22.89 11.66
N GLU A 90 -22.20 23.59 10.62
CA GLU A 90 -22.59 23.35 9.23
C GLU A 90 -21.37 23.39 8.30
N GLY A 91 -21.33 22.50 7.30
CA GLY A 91 -20.27 22.41 6.29
C GLY A 91 -19.67 21.00 6.15
N PHE A 92 -18.97 20.72 5.05
CA PHE A 92 -18.32 19.41 4.83
C PHE A 92 -17.13 19.16 5.78
N SER A 93 -16.54 20.23 6.31
CA SER A 93 -15.57 20.16 7.40
C SER A 93 -15.87 21.22 8.47
N VAL A 94 -15.63 20.89 9.74
CA VAL A 94 -15.81 21.79 10.89
C VAL A 94 -14.74 21.53 11.95
N ASP A 95 -14.37 22.56 12.71
CA ASP A 95 -13.43 22.41 13.83
C ASP A 95 -14.15 21.98 15.11
N TRP A 96 -13.58 20.99 15.80
CA TRP A 96 -14.04 20.47 17.09
C TRP A 96 -13.01 20.75 18.17
N VAL A 97 -13.40 21.55 19.17
CA VAL A 97 -12.69 21.75 20.42
C VAL A 97 -12.96 20.55 21.32
N ILE A 98 -11.89 19.84 21.65
CA ILE A 98 -11.90 18.53 22.26
C ILE A 98 -12.03 18.66 23.78
N PRO A 99 -12.80 17.80 24.47
CA PRO A 99 -12.84 17.80 25.93
C PRO A 99 -11.47 17.60 26.59
N ASP A 100 -11.25 18.22 27.76
CA ASP A 100 -10.05 18.10 28.60
C ASP A 100 -9.87 16.71 29.26
N THR A 101 -10.53 15.67 28.74
CA THR A 101 -10.48 14.30 29.28
C THR A 101 -10.23 13.28 28.19
N THR A 102 -9.57 12.18 28.55
CA THR A 102 -9.34 11.05 27.64
C THR A 102 -10.57 10.15 27.56
N GLY A 103 -10.86 9.62 26.38
CA GLY A 103 -12.03 8.78 26.13
C GLY A 103 -12.33 8.59 24.64
N LEU A 104 -13.38 7.83 24.36
CA LEU A 104 -14.01 7.79 23.04
C LEU A 104 -15.17 8.78 23.05
N PHE A 105 -15.16 9.74 22.13
CA PHE A 105 -16.19 10.77 22.03
C PHE A 105 -16.88 10.69 20.67
N GLU A 106 -18.21 10.75 20.69
CA GLU A 106 -19.04 10.59 19.50
C GLU A 106 -19.16 11.93 18.76
N VAL A 107 -18.86 11.86 17.47
CA VAL A 107 -19.06 12.92 16.51
C VAL A 107 -19.97 12.39 15.41
N SER A 108 -21.04 13.13 15.13
CA SER A 108 -22.02 12.79 14.11
C SER A 108 -22.12 13.90 13.09
N ALA A 109 -22.25 13.50 11.82
CA ALA A 109 -22.59 14.36 10.70
C ALA A 109 -23.84 13.85 10.01
N ILE A 110 -24.77 14.77 9.70
CA ILE A 110 -26.00 14.50 8.96
C ILE A 110 -25.95 15.29 7.67
N ALA A 111 -25.83 14.61 6.54
CA ALA A 111 -25.99 15.21 5.24
C ALA A 111 -27.45 15.11 4.81
N THR A 112 -27.98 16.17 4.19
CA THR A 112 -29.36 16.19 3.67
C THR A 112 -29.42 16.84 2.30
N VAL A 113 -30.13 16.20 1.36
CA VAL A 113 -30.41 16.74 0.02
C VAL A 113 -31.75 16.22 -0.49
N ASP A 114 -32.56 17.07 -1.11
CA ASP A 114 -33.86 16.71 -1.73
C ASP A 114 -34.83 15.92 -0.80
N GLY A 115 -34.72 16.12 0.52
CA GLY A 115 -35.51 15.40 1.54
C GLY A 115 -35.02 13.98 1.87
N VAL A 116 -33.88 13.58 1.31
CA VAL A 116 -33.12 12.38 1.68
C VAL A 116 -31.98 12.81 2.59
N SER A 117 -31.79 12.11 3.70
CA SER A 117 -30.72 12.37 4.66
C SER A 117 -29.95 11.09 4.95
N ASP A 118 -28.64 11.20 5.08
CA ASP A 118 -27.82 10.14 5.64
C ASP A 118 -26.97 10.66 6.80
N THR A 119 -26.79 9.81 7.81
CA THR A 119 -26.18 10.16 9.10
C THR A 119 -25.04 9.22 9.39
N MET A 120 -23.83 9.77 9.55
CA MET A 120 -22.69 9.00 10.02
C MET A 120 -22.29 9.47 11.42
N SER A 121 -22.24 8.53 12.37
CA SER A 121 -21.58 8.71 13.66
C SER A 121 -20.26 7.96 13.69
N ARG A 122 -19.22 8.60 14.25
CA ARG A 122 -17.92 7.99 14.56
C ARG A 122 -17.50 8.36 15.96
N TYR A 123 -16.88 7.41 16.64
CA TYR A 123 -16.24 7.64 17.92
C TYR A 123 -14.77 7.92 17.68
N ILE A 124 -14.32 9.10 18.07
CA ILE A 124 -12.93 9.52 17.96
C ILE A 124 -12.25 9.24 19.31
N MET A 125 -11.12 8.54 19.25
CA MET A 125 -10.33 8.27 20.45
C MET A 125 -9.49 9.49 20.80
N VAL A 126 -9.98 10.28 21.74
CA VAL A 126 -9.22 11.34 22.37
C VAL A 126 -8.38 10.72 23.47
N ARG A 127 -7.06 10.83 23.39
CA ARG A 127 -6.19 10.22 24.40
C ARG A 127 -4.96 11.06 24.66
N ASN A 128 -4.53 11.03 25.92
CA ASN A 128 -3.15 11.30 26.27
C ASN A 128 -2.36 10.16 25.66
N PHE A 129 -1.83 10.39 24.46
CA PHE A 129 -0.53 9.82 24.16
C PHE A 129 0.45 10.40 25.20
N GLU A 130 1.46 9.64 25.61
CA GLU A 130 2.77 10.28 25.63
C GLU A 130 3.03 10.65 24.18
N GLU A 131 2.70 11.88 23.82
CA GLU A 131 2.97 12.36 22.49
C GLU A 131 4.45 12.18 22.25
N LEU A 132 4.77 11.39 21.22
CA LEU A 132 5.81 11.86 20.35
C LEU A 132 5.25 13.18 19.78
N ASN A 133 5.58 14.33 20.41
CA ASN A 133 5.04 15.64 20.03
C ASN A 133 5.75 16.11 18.74
N THR A 134 5.25 15.56 17.64
CA THR A 134 5.98 15.39 16.38
C THR A 134 5.22 16.00 15.20
N GLY A 135 3.88 15.99 15.26
CA GLY A 135 2.99 16.47 14.21
C GLY A 135 3.04 15.65 12.93
N ILE A 136 3.37 14.35 13.01
CA ILE A 136 3.68 13.48 11.86
C ILE A 136 2.78 12.25 11.86
N LYS A 137 2.07 12.01 10.75
CA LYS A 137 1.32 10.77 10.48
C LYS A 137 2.30 9.63 10.22
N LEU A 138 2.23 8.57 11.02
CA LEU A 138 3.15 7.43 11.00
C LEU A 138 2.94 6.51 9.77
N SER A 139 4.05 5.97 9.25
CA SER A 139 4.12 4.83 8.34
C SER A 139 4.85 3.65 9.03
N MET A 140 4.71 2.44 8.47
CA MET A 140 4.53 1.20 9.24
C MET A 140 5.79 0.53 9.82
N PHE A 141 6.96 1.18 9.77
CA PHE A 141 8.25 0.54 10.11
C PHE A 141 9.08 1.38 11.08
N PRO A 142 8.96 1.19 12.40
CA PRO A 142 9.85 1.79 13.38
C PRO A 142 11.18 1.02 13.46
N HIS A 143 12.29 1.75 13.51
CA HIS A 143 13.60 1.18 13.83
C HIS A 143 13.99 1.57 15.27
N ILE A 144 14.32 0.56 16.09
CA ILE A 144 14.63 0.73 17.51
C ILE A 144 16.09 0.36 17.74
N GLY A 145 16.93 1.39 17.86
CA GLY A 145 18.33 1.26 18.28
C GLY A 145 18.55 1.92 19.64
N THR A 146 19.59 2.73 19.76
CA THR A 146 19.79 3.64 20.92
C THR A 146 18.80 4.83 20.93
N SER A 147 17.92 4.92 19.95
CA SER A 147 16.86 5.92 19.81
C SER A 147 15.71 5.33 18.97
N PHE A 148 14.54 5.94 19.06
CA PHE A 148 13.36 5.56 18.27
C PHE A 148 13.36 6.33 16.95
N TYR A 149 13.33 5.60 15.84
CA TYR A 149 13.27 6.12 14.48
C TYR A 149 12.01 5.62 13.78
N PHE A 150 11.40 6.45 12.94
CA PHE A 150 10.19 6.08 12.21
C PHE A 150 10.06 6.84 10.89
N ILE A 151 9.30 6.27 9.96
CA ILE A 151 8.89 6.90 8.70
C ILE A 151 7.50 7.51 8.88
N GLY A 152 7.24 8.67 8.27
CA GLY A 152 5.93 9.32 8.32
C GLY A 152 5.84 10.58 7.47
N SER A 153 4.74 11.32 7.52
CA SER A 153 4.65 12.64 6.89
C SER A 153 3.80 13.63 7.69
N LYS A 154 4.10 14.93 7.57
CA LYS A 154 3.25 15.99 8.13
C LYS A 154 2.01 16.26 7.28
N GLN A 155 2.03 15.83 6.02
CA GLN A 155 0.92 15.96 5.07
C GLN A 155 0.15 14.64 4.97
N SER A 156 -1.15 14.70 4.65
CA SER A 156 -1.91 13.49 4.26
C SER A 156 -1.52 13.07 2.85
N PRO A 157 -1.42 11.76 2.52
CA PRO A 157 -1.23 11.28 1.14
C PRO A 157 -2.20 11.87 0.12
N ASP A 158 -3.38 12.28 0.58
CA ASP A 158 -4.51 12.80 -0.21
C ASP A 158 -4.40 14.30 -0.53
N THR A 159 -3.41 15.02 0.03
CA THR A 159 -3.25 16.47 -0.25
C THR A 159 -2.34 16.70 -1.44
N ALA A 160 -2.64 17.75 -2.22
CA ALA A 160 -1.78 18.19 -3.32
C ALA A 160 -0.37 18.64 -2.88
N ASN A 161 -0.12 18.77 -1.57
CA ASN A 161 1.17 19.11 -0.99
C ASN A 161 1.92 17.88 -0.45
N PHE A 162 1.44 16.66 -0.70
CA PHE A 162 2.11 15.44 -0.27
C PHE A 162 3.31 15.11 -1.15
N GLY A 163 4.47 15.65 -0.78
CA GLY A 163 5.76 15.26 -1.38
C GLY A 163 6.31 13.93 -0.86
N GLY A 164 5.49 13.01 -0.35
CA GLY A 164 5.94 11.70 0.16
C GLY A 164 6.19 11.63 1.67
N TYR A 165 6.81 10.53 2.08
CA TYR A 165 7.19 10.22 3.45
C TYR A 165 8.64 10.60 3.76
N ASN A 166 8.91 10.90 5.01
CA ASN A 166 10.21 11.29 5.53
C ASN A 166 10.58 10.41 6.72
N ALA A 167 11.88 10.21 6.96
CA ALA A 167 12.34 9.56 8.19
C ALA A 167 12.54 10.59 9.30
N TYR A 168 12.27 10.17 10.52
CA TYR A 168 12.34 10.99 11.72
C TYR A 168 13.06 10.25 12.85
N ARG A 169 13.77 11.02 13.67
CA ARG A 169 14.27 10.58 14.99
C ARG A 169 13.43 11.24 16.07
N TYR A 170 12.90 10.44 16.99
CA TYR A 170 12.34 10.97 18.22
C TYR A 170 13.44 11.28 19.23
N SER A 171 13.43 12.51 19.76
CA SER A 171 14.43 12.99 20.73
C SER A 171 13.85 14.15 21.54
N ASN A 172 14.07 14.15 22.86
CA ASN A 172 13.65 15.23 23.77
C ASN A 172 12.18 15.65 23.57
N SER A 173 11.27 14.67 23.56
CA SER A 173 9.83 14.83 23.33
C SER A 173 9.40 15.37 21.96
N ASN A 174 10.32 15.51 21.00
CA ASN A 174 10.06 16.07 19.65
C ASN A 174 10.53 15.12 18.53
N SER A 175 10.08 15.37 17.29
CA SER A 175 10.67 14.73 16.09
C SER A 175 11.59 15.67 15.35
N VAL A 176 12.75 15.13 14.99
CA VAL A 176 13.69 15.75 14.06
C VAL A 176 13.53 15.05 12.70
N LYS A 177 13.18 15.81 11.64
CA LYS A 177 13.20 15.33 10.25
C LYS A 177 14.65 15.00 9.88
N LEU A 178 14.90 13.80 9.34
CA LEU A 178 16.24 13.33 8.97
C LEU A 178 16.50 13.39 7.46
N THR A 179 15.44 13.27 6.66
CA THR A 179 15.48 13.20 5.19
C THR A 179 15.02 14.50 4.53
N GLY A 180 15.13 14.61 3.20
CA GLY A 180 14.85 15.83 2.44
C GLY A 180 16.04 16.79 2.40
N SER A 181 15.91 17.89 1.67
CA SER A 181 16.94 18.93 1.53
C SER A 181 16.29 20.26 1.19
N ASP A 182 16.72 21.33 1.85
CA ASP A 182 16.40 22.73 1.46
C ASP A 182 17.52 23.34 0.57
N GLU A 183 18.60 22.59 0.30
CA GLU A 183 19.71 22.95 -0.60
C GLU A 183 19.65 22.14 -1.89
N GLU A 184 19.99 22.72 -3.04
CA GLU A 184 19.74 22.12 -4.37
C GLU A 184 20.54 20.82 -4.63
N PRO A 185 19.91 19.71 -5.08
CA PRO A 185 18.47 19.53 -5.30
C PRO A 185 17.63 19.67 -4.02
N VAL A 186 16.64 20.56 -4.06
CA VAL A 186 15.60 20.62 -3.04
C VAL A 186 14.82 19.30 -3.11
N LEU A 187 14.83 18.55 -2.00
CA LEU A 187 14.19 17.25 -1.88
C LEU A 187 13.08 17.30 -0.85
N ASP A 188 11.90 16.83 -1.21
CA ASP A 188 10.87 16.50 -0.22
C ASP A 188 10.99 15.04 0.24
N GLY A 189 9.88 14.39 0.57
CA GLY A 189 9.84 12.99 0.97
C GLY A 189 10.01 12.01 -0.19
N GLY A 190 9.92 10.74 0.17
CA GLY A 190 10.02 9.59 -0.72
C GLY A 190 8.87 8.61 -0.54
N PHE A 191 8.77 7.63 -1.44
CA PHE A 191 7.78 6.55 -1.36
C PHE A 191 8.40 5.22 -0.96
N ASP A 192 9.61 4.95 -1.44
CA ASP A 192 10.43 3.82 -1.02
C ASP A 192 11.47 4.29 0.01
N LEU A 193 11.37 3.83 1.26
CA LEU A 193 12.36 4.09 2.31
C LEU A 193 12.70 2.79 3.06
N SER A 194 13.98 2.58 3.37
CA SER A 194 14.48 1.43 4.14
C SER A 194 15.59 1.83 5.10
N TYR A 195 15.67 1.18 6.26
CA TYR A 195 16.72 1.41 7.26
C TYR A 195 17.89 0.43 7.04
N HIS A 196 19.12 0.95 7.09
CA HIS A 196 20.37 0.22 6.84
C HIS A 196 21.41 0.66 7.88
N ASN A 197 21.64 -0.17 8.90
CA ASN A 197 22.47 0.14 10.08
C ASN A 197 22.24 1.56 10.65
N ASN A 198 23.13 2.49 10.32
CA ASN A 198 23.14 3.86 10.81
C ASN A 198 22.55 4.88 9.82
N ASN A 199 21.87 4.40 8.78
CA ASN A 199 21.36 5.18 7.65
C ASN A 199 19.90 4.84 7.35
N VAL A 200 19.26 5.73 6.57
CA VAL A 200 18.03 5.46 5.83
C VAL A 200 18.29 5.71 4.34
N LEU A 201 17.99 4.72 3.51
CA LEU A 201 18.03 4.79 2.06
C LEU A 201 16.62 5.07 1.52
N GLY A 202 16.49 5.85 0.45
CA GLY A 202 15.21 5.99 -0.22
C GLY A 202 15.27 6.72 -1.56
N SER A 203 14.13 6.74 -2.24
CA SER A 203 13.88 7.53 -3.45
C SER A 203 13.04 8.76 -3.10
N PHE A 204 13.61 9.95 -3.28
CA PHE A 204 13.07 11.24 -2.82
C PHE A 204 12.69 12.15 -4.00
N ILE A 205 11.56 12.85 -3.88
CA ILE A 205 11.04 13.75 -4.92
C ILE A 205 11.88 15.01 -5.01
N CYS A 206 12.27 15.38 -6.23
CA CYS A 206 12.98 16.63 -6.54
C CYS A 206 11.98 17.77 -6.80
N VAL A 207 12.19 18.91 -6.15
CA VAL A 207 11.21 20.01 -6.04
C VAL A 207 11.40 21.10 -7.11
N GLU A 208 12.52 21.09 -7.84
CA GLU A 208 12.82 22.10 -8.86
C GLU A 208 11.99 21.93 -10.16
N ASP A 209 11.44 20.74 -10.43
CA ASP A 209 10.62 20.41 -11.62
C ASP A 209 9.12 20.84 -11.53
N TYR A 210 8.80 21.80 -10.65
CA TYR A 210 7.43 22.15 -10.20
C TYR A 210 6.49 22.81 -11.24
N SER A 211 6.25 22.16 -12.37
CA SER A 211 5.09 22.42 -13.24
C SER A 211 3.85 21.62 -12.82
N SER A 212 4.03 20.42 -12.24
CA SER A 212 3.02 19.68 -11.48
C SER A 212 3.64 18.50 -10.71
N PHE A 213 3.14 18.21 -9.50
CA PHE A 213 3.55 17.04 -8.69
C PHE A 213 3.41 15.69 -9.41
N ASN A 214 2.60 15.63 -10.48
CA ASN A 214 2.37 14.41 -11.24
C ASN A 214 3.59 13.95 -12.07
N ASN A 215 4.54 14.85 -12.35
CA ASN A 215 5.70 14.57 -13.23
C ASN A 215 7.05 14.81 -12.55
N ALA A 216 7.09 15.00 -11.23
CA ALA A 216 8.32 15.30 -10.51
C ALA A 216 9.32 14.13 -10.60
N SER A 217 10.57 14.46 -10.94
CA SER A 217 11.70 13.53 -10.93
C SER A 217 12.00 13.09 -9.48
N GLN A 218 12.70 11.96 -9.36
CA GLN A 218 13.11 11.41 -8.07
C GLN A 218 14.59 11.09 -8.08
N ASN A 219 15.25 11.17 -6.93
CA ASN A 219 16.66 10.79 -6.74
C ASN A 219 16.84 9.78 -5.60
N VAL A 220 17.75 8.83 -5.79
CA VAL A 220 18.19 7.90 -4.75
C VAL A 220 19.20 8.61 -3.86
N VAL A 221 18.89 8.67 -2.57
CA VAL A 221 19.68 9.36 -1.55
C VAL A 221 19.68 8.51 -0.29
N TYR A 222 20.79 8.54 0.46
CA TYR A 222 20.80 8.03 1.82
C TYR A 222 21.16 9.11 2.83
N TYR A 223 20.58 9.00 4.02
CA TYR A 223 20.76 9.95 5.11
C TYR A 223 21.26 9.22 6.34
N SER A 224 22.24 9.80 7.04
CA SER A 224 22.66 9.26 8.33
C SER A 224 21.59 9.53 9.40
N LEU A 225 21.26 8.51 10.19
CA LEU A 225 20.36 8.60 11.35
C LEU A 225 20.89 9.54 12.45
N PHE A 226 22.17 9.92 12.36
CA PHE A 226 22.79 10.91 13.24
C PHE A 226 22.56 12.36 12.81
N GLY A 227 22.11 12.61 11.57
CA GLY A 227 21.70 13.94 11.07
C GLY A 227 22.80 14.74 10.37
N LEU A 228 23.65 14.08 9.57
CA LEU A 228 24.78 14.70 8.84
C LEU A 228 24.44 15.13 7.40
N GLY A 229 23.15 15.30 7.08
CA GLY A 229 22.68 15.57 5.72
C GLY A 229 22.52 14.31 4.85
N GLY A 230 22.08 14.53 3.61
CA GLY A 230 21.91 13.48 2.60
C GLY A 230 23.14 13.28 1.74
N SER A 231 23.39 12.04 1.32
CA SER A 231 24.41 11.66 0.35
C SER A 231 23.74 11.12 -0.91
N PHE A 232 23.94 11.82 -2.03
CA PHE A 232 23.34 11.50 -3.31
C PHE A 232 24.00 10.28 -3.97
N ILE A 233 23.17 9.32 -4.37
CA ILE A 233 23.56 8.19 -5.23
C ILE A 233 23.21 8.51 -6.69
N THR A 234 22.07 9.16 -6.91
CA THR A 234 21.72 9.79 -8.18
C THR A 234 21.53 11.29 -7.98
N ASN A 235 21.97 12.08 -8.96
CA ASN A 235 21.84 13.53 -9.00
C ASN A 235 21.72 14.03 -10.45
N ASP A 236 21.19 13.19 -11.34
CA ASP A 236 21.23 13.42 -12.78
C ASP A 236 20.00 14.23 -13.19
N PHE A 237 20.17 15.54 -13.34
CA PHE A 237 19.14 16.45 -13.87
C PHE A 237 19.21 16.60 -15.40
N ASP A 238 20.06 15.84 -16.08
CA ASP A 238 20.53 16.17 -17.43
C ASP A 238 19.46 15.94 -18.53
N GLY A 239 18.65 16.98 -18.74
CA GLY A 239 18.57 17.61 -20.06
C GLY A 239 17.67 16.95 -21.11
N GLY A 240 16.91 15.92 -20.76
CA GLY A 240 15.80 15.44 -21.58
C GLY A 240 14.70 16.50 -21.68
N GLY A 241 14.13 16.72 -22.89
CA GLY A 241 13.03 17.66 -23.08
C GLY A 241 11.70 17.28 -22.43
N TYR A 242 11.66 16.13 -21.74
CA TYR A 242 10.51 15.57 -21.02
C TYR A 242 11.01 14.98 -19.70
N SER A 243 10.43 15.40 -18.58
CA SER A 243 10.61 14.70 -17.30
C SER A 243 9.67 13.49 -17.22
N ARG A 244 10.06 12.47 -16.45
CA ARG A 244 9.18 11.36 -16.06
C ARG A 244 9.07 11.32 -14.55
N LYS A 245 7.87 11.04 -14.06
CA LYS A 245 7.68 10.60 -12.68
C LYS A 245 8.45 9.30 -12.45
N ASN A 246 8.89 9.06 -11.21
CA ASN A 246 9.50 7.79 -10.81
C ASN A 246 10.83 7.45 -11.52
N THR A 247 11.63 8.47 -11.88
CA THR A 247 12.91 8.31 -12.61
C THR A 247 13.85 7.28 -11.97
N TYR A 248 13.97 7.28 -10.64
CA TYR A 248 14.74 6.31 -9.89
C TYR A 248 13.91 5.81 -8.70
N ILE A 249 13.48 4.55 -8.73
CA ILE A 249 12.61 3.93 -7.70
C ILE A 249 13.17 2.60 -7.21
N HIS A 250 12.57 2.06 -6.16
CA HIS A 250 12.91 0.78 -5.54
C HIS A 250 14.40 0.63 -5.25
N PRO A 251 15.04 1.59 -4.55
CA PRO A 251 16.44 1.47 -4.17
C PRO A 251 16.61 0.39 -3.10
N TYR A 252 17.61 -0.46 -3.28
CA TYR A 252 18.00 -1.54 -2.37
C TYR A 252 19.51 -1.46 -2.14
N GLY A 253 19.93 -1.45 -0.87
CA GLY A 253 21.34 -1.35 -0.47
C GLY A 253 21.83 -2.56 0.32
N ASP A 254 23.15 -2.66 0.42
CA ASP A 254 23.82 -3.51 1.42
C ASP A 254 23.77 -2.84 2.82
N GLU A 255 24.15 -3.59 3.85
CA GLU A 255 23.95 -3.22 5.27
C GLU A 255 24.53 -1.83 5.65
N ASP A 256 25.66 -1.45 5.04
CA ASP A 256 26.40 -0.20 5.30
C ASP A 256 26.24 0.86 4.20
N LEU A 257 25.45 0.58 3.16
CA LEU A 257 25.28 1.38 1.94
C LEU A 257 26.61 1.66 1.20
N GLU A 258 27.49 0.67 1.15
CA GLU A 258 28.67 0.65 0.28
C GLU A 258 28.27 0.31 -1.18
N MET A 259 27.19 -0.45 -1.37
CA MET A 259 26.56 -0.76 -2.67
C MET A 259 25.06 -0.51 -2.63
N VAL A 260 24.53 0.07 -3.72
CA VAL A 260 23.09 0.30 -3.90
C VAL A 260 22.70 -0.01 -5.35
N VAL A 261 21.59 -0.71 -5.52
CA VAL A 261 20.90 -0.91 -6.80
C VAL A 261 19.55 -0.18 -6.78
N TRP A 262 19.04 0.21 -7.95
CA TRP A 262 17.70 0.81 -8.07
C TRP A 262 17.13 0.57 -9.46
N GLN A 263 15.81 0.70 -9.58
CA GLN A 263 15.10 0.67 -10.85
C GLN A 263 15.13 2.08 -11.48
N GLU A 264 15.64 2.17 -12.71
CA GLU A 264 15.94 3.38 -13.45
C GLU A 264 14.99 3.52 -14.65
N HIS A 265 14.12 4.52 -14.63
CA HIS A 265 13.18 4.88 -15.69
C HIS A 265 13.76 6.02 -16.55
N ILE A 266 14.46 5.67 -17.62
CA ILE A 266 15.00 6.64 -18.59
C ILE A 266 13.96 6.97 -19.65
N VAL A 267 13.83 8.25 -19.96
CA VAL A 267 12.85 8.75 -20.91
C VAL A 267 13.17 8.32 -22.35
N GLY A 268 12.18 7.75 -23.04
CA GLY A 268 12.27 7.36 -24.44
C GLY A 268 12.11 8.53 -25.43
N GLU A 269 12.25 8.22 -26.73
CA GLU A 269 12.06 9.22 -27.78
C GLU A 269 10.59 9.69 -27.90
N GLU A 270 9.62 8.85 -27.52
CA GLU A 270 8.19 9.14 -27.60
C GLU A 270 7.65 9.79 -26.31
N ARG A 271 6.75 10.76 -26.48
CA ARG A 271 6.14 11.48 -25.34
C ARG A 271 5.15 10.64 -24.53
N ASP A 272 4.60 9.58 -25.12
CA ASP A 272 3.57 8.71 -24.54
C ASP A 272 4.12 7.58 -23.66
N GLY A 273 5.44 7.49 -23.52
CA GLY A 273 6.13 6.47 -22.73
C GLY A 273 6.38 5.14 -23.46
N THR A 274 5.90 4.97 -24.70
CA THR A 274 5.99 3.68 -25.43
C THR A 274 7.41 3.23 -25.81
N LYS A 275 8.41 4.10 -25.63
CA LYS A 275 9.84 3.80 -25.80
C LYS A 275 10.67 4.07 -24.53
N ASP A 276 10.04 4.26 -23.38
CA ASP A 276 10.78 4.48 -22.12
C ASP A 276 11.62 3.24 -21.78
N LEU A 277 12.77 3.49 -21.15
CA LEU A 277 13.75 2.47 -20.84
C LEU A 277 13.77 2.20 -19.33
N VAL A 278 13.15 1.10 -18.92
CA VAL A 278 13.14 0.64 -17.52
C VAL A 278 14.31 -0.31 -17.30
N ASN A 279 15.38 0.20 -16.70
CA ASN A 279 16.65 -0.46 -16.48
C ASN A 279 16.97 -0.64 -14.99
N ILE A 280 18.06 -1.34 -14.68
CA ILE A 280 18.64 -1.42 -13.33
C ILE A 280 19.88 -0.53 -13.27
N GLY A 281 19.91 0.41 -12.34
CA GLY A 281 21.10 1.17 -11.96
C GLY A 281 21.85 0.50 -10.81
N PHE A 282 23.16 0.73 -10.75
CA PHE A 282 24.04 0.32 -9.66
C PHE A 282 25.02 1.43 -9.30
N TRP A 283 25.29 1.54 -8.00
CA TRP A 283 26.28 2.43 -7.43
C TRP A 283 27.11 1.69 -6.38
N LYS A 284 28.39 2.05 -6.32
CA LYS A 284 29.31 1.64 -5.27
C LYS A 284 30.09 2.85 -4.75
N ARG A 285 30.13 3.00 -3.43
CA ARG A 285 30.97 3.98 -2.75
C ARG A 285 32.45 3.80 -3.15
N PRO A 286 33.22 4.88 -3.34
CA PRO A 286 32.83 6.28 -3.18
C PRO A 286 32.17 6.93 -4.41
N SER A 287 32.26 6.34 -5.61
CA SER A 287 31.92 7.06 -6.85
C SER A 287 31.68 6.20 -8.10
N THR A 288 31.54 4.88 -7.99
CA THR A 288 31.20 4.05 -9.16
C THR A 288 29.70 4.14 -9.39
N LYS A 289 29.26 4.51 -10.60
CA LYS A 289 27.84 4.51 -11.00
C LYS A 289 27.72 3.92 -12.41
N MET A 290 26.71 3.07 -12.64
CA MET A 290 26.47 2.44 -13.95
C MET A 290 25.03 1.96 -14.12
N THR A 291 24.50 2.07 -15.33
CA THR A 291 23.29 1.35 -15.77
C THR A 291 23.69 -0.06 -16.20
N LEU A 292 23.14 -1.09 -15.54
CA LEU A 292 23.52 -2.50 -15.72
C LEU A 292 22.81 -3.18 -16.88
N THR A 293 21.54 -2.84 -17.10
CA THR A 293 20.71 -3.46 -18.15
C THR A 293 20.54 -2.53 -19.33
N ARG A 294 20.27 -3.11 -20.50
CA ARG A 294 19.62 -2.41 -21.61
C ARG A 294 18.37 -3.18 -21.98
N ASN A 295 17.23 -2.54 -21.81
CA ASN A 295 15.91 -3.14 -21.92
C ASN A 295 15.32 -3.15 -23.34
N MET A 296 16.14 -2.99 -24.38
CA MET A 296 15.70 -2.98 -25.78
C MET A 296 16.46 -4.05 -26.58
N HIS A 297 15.73 -4.93 -27.27
CA HIS A 297 16.27 -5.90 -28.21
C HIS A 297 15.61 -5.75 -29.58
N LEU A 298 16.38 -5.95 -30.66
CA LEU A 298 15.84 -5.94 -32.02
C LEU A 298 15.33 -7.34 -32.37
N VAL A 299 14.02 -7.48 -32.58
CA VAL A 299 13.37 -8.72 -32.98
C VAL A 299 13.18 -8.74 -34.51
N PRO A 300 13.54 -9.82 -35.21
CA PRO A 300 13.31 -9.94 -36.64
C PRO A 300 11.82 -10.20 -36.93
N ILE A 301 11.27 -9.46 -37.90
CA ILE A 301 9.91 -9.63 -38.42
C ILE A 301 10.03 -9.90 -39.92
N SER A 302 9.60 -11.09 -40.36
CA SER A 302 9.59 -11.47 -41.77
C SER A 302 8.30 -11.02 -42.46
N ALA A 303 8.41 -10.35 -43.59
CA ALA A 303 7.30 -10.06 -44.49
C ALA A 303 7.67 -10.52 -45.92
N GLY A 304 7.25 -11.72 -46.27
CA GLY A 304 7.79 -12.44 -47.43
C GLY A 304 9.28 -12.73 -47.24
N ASP A 305 10.08 -12.55 -48.30
CA ASP A 305 11.53 -12.78 -48.28
C ASP A 305 12.34 -11.66 -47.59
N THR A 306 11.69 -10.64 -47.03
CA THR A 306 12.35 -9.49 -46.39
C THR A 306 12.25 -9.56 -44.86
N VAL A 307 13.40 -9.46 -44.19
CA VAL A 307 13.49 -9.36 -42.72
C VAL A 307 13.63 -7.91 -42.30
N PHE A 308 12.69 -7.43 -41.49
CA PHE A 308 12.74 -6.14 -40.82
C PHE A 308 13.16 -6.35 -39.36
N TRP A 309 13.76 -5.35 -38.73
CA TRP A 309 14.12 -5.39 -37.31
C TRP A 309 13.25 -4.39 -36.55
N LYS A 310 12.47 -4.87 -35.58
CA LYS A 310 11.62 -4.04 -34.71
C LYS A 310 12.18 -4.05 -33.29
N PRO A 311 12.34 -2.89 -32.62
CA PRO A 311 12.64 -2.90 -31.20
C PRO A 311 11.48 -3.51 -30.40
N ARG A 312 11.81 -4.47 -29.53
CA ARG A 312 11.00 -4.92 -28.41
C ARG A 312 11.64 -4.32 -27.16
N TYR A 313 10.84 -3.59 -26.40
CA TYR A 313 11.20 -3.07 -25.09
C TYR A 313 10.75 -4.06 -24.03
N PHE A 314 11.48 -4.09 -22.92
CA PHE A 314 11.23 -4.92 -21.74
C PHE A 314 11.22 -4.02 -20.49
N ASN A 315 10.67 -4.49 -19.39
CA ASN A 315 10.75 -3.81 -18.10
C ASN A 315 11.64 -4.60 -17.15
N ASN A 316 12.64 -3.96 -16.53
CA ASN A 316 13.48 -4.58 -15.50
C ASN A 316 13.10 -3.98 -14.14
N ILE A 317 12.50 -4.77 -13.25
CA ILE A 317 11.94 -4.28 -11.98
C ILE A 317 12.59 -4.91 -10.75
N LYS A 318 12.35 -4.26 -9.59
CA LYS A 318 12.67 -4.75 -8.24
C LYS A 318 14.10 -5.33 -8.10
N PRO A 319 15.15 -4.55 -8.40
CA PRO A 319 16.50 -5.02 -8.16
C PRO A 319 16.79 -5.11 -6.66
N ILE A 320 17.47 -6.18 -6.26
CA ILE A 320 17.90 -6.46 -4.89
C ILE A 320 19.33 -7.00 -4.89
N LEU A 321 20.07 -6.73 -3.82
CA LEU A 321 21.36 -7.37 -3.54
C LEU A 321 21.11 -8.66 -2.74
N THR A 322 21.93 -9.70 -2.98
CA THR A 322 21.96 -10.87 -2.11
C THR A 322 22.60 -10.54 -0.76
N PRO A 323 22.25 -11.21 0.36
CA PRO A 323 22.76 -10.84 1.69
C PRO A 323 24.26 -11.08 1.90
N ASP A 324 24.92 -11.70 0.92
CA ASP A 324 26.37 -11.93 0.86
C ASP A 324 27.08 -10.99 -0.15
N ASP A 325 26.34 -10.03 -0.72
CA ASP A 325 26.75 -9.03 -1.71
C ASP A 325 27.44 -9.60 -2.97
N ASN A 326 27.26 -10.89 -3.25
CA ASN A 326 27.89 -11.57 -4.39
C ASN A 326 27.04 -11.49 -5.68
N TYR A 327 25.77 -11.12 -5.61
CA TYR A 327 24.88 -11.03 -6.77
C TYR A 327 23.84 -9.92 -6.66
N ILE A 328 23.37 -9.47 -7.83
CA ILE A 328 22.16 -8.66 -7.99
C ILE A 328 21.09 -9.55 -8.61
N ILE A 329 19.91 -9.59 -8.02
CA ILE A 329 18.71 -10.19 -8.62
C ILE A 329 17.76 -9.08 -9.04
N TYR A 330 17.11 -9.24 -10.20
CA TYR A 330 16.06 -8.35 -10.69
C TYR A 330 15.10 -9.16 -11.58
N PHE A 331 13.94 -8.60 -11.97
CA PHE A 331 12.93 -9.35 -12.73
C PHE A 331 12.64 -8.70 -14.08
N VAL A 332 12.43 -9.48 -15.15
CA VAL A 332 12.23 -8.98 -16.52
C VAL A 332 11.06 -9.64 -17.26
N ASP A 333 10.20 -8.83 -17.88
CA ASP A 333 8.98 -9.25 -18.61
C ASP A 333 9.23 -9.94 -19.98
N SER A 334 10.39 -10.57 -20.15
CA SER A 334 10.85 -11.05 -21.46
C SER A 334 10.00 -12.20 -22.04
N THR A 335 9.35 -12.98 -21.18
CA THR A 335 8.43 -14.09 -21.50
C THR A 335 6.95 -13.70 -21.40
N GLU A 336 6.63 -12.40 -21.32
CA GLU A 336 5.32 -11.86 -20.87
C GLU A 336 5.03 -12.03 -19.36
N VAL A 337 5.90 -12.75 -18.64
CA VAL A 337 5.96 -12.82 -17.17
C VAL A 337 7.28 -12.20 -16.71
N PHE A 338 7.29 -11.58 -15.53
CA PHE A 338 8.50 -11.06 -14.89
C PHE A 338 9.39 -12.18 -14.34
N GLU A 339 10.31 -12.67 -15.18
CA GLU A 339 11.24 -13.75 -14.83
C GLU A 339 12.44 -13.22 -14.05
N PRO A 340 12.91 -13.94 -13.00
CA PRO A 340 14.10 -13.53 -12.29
C PRO A 340 15.35 -13.63 -13.18
N CYS A 341 16.26 -12.71 -12.95
CA CYS A 341 17.57 -12.61 -13.58
C CYS A 341 18.62 -12.34 -12.51
N ILE A 342 19.86 -12.78 -12.77
CA ILE A 342 20.99 -12.63 -11.86
C ILE A 342 22.19 -12.01 -12.58
N ILE A 343 22.91 -11.13 -11.88
CA ILE A 343 24.19 -10.55 -12.29
C ILE A 343 25.21 -10.82 -11.17
N PRO A 344 26.29 -11.58 -11.42
CA PRO A 344 27.37 -11.76 -10.45
C PRO A 344 28.11 -10.47 -10.15
N ILE A 345 28.55 -10.30 -8.91
CA ILE A 345 29.41 -9.21 -8.46
C ILE A 345 30.83 -9.76 -8.26
N VAL A 346 31.81 -9.23 -8.98
CA VAL A 346 33.21 -9.67 -8.93
C VAL A 346 34.10 -8.51 -8.49
N GLY A 347 34.77 -8.66 -7.35
CA GLY A 347 35.53 -7.54 -6.74
C GLY A 347 34.63 -6.40 -6.25
N GLY A 348 33.36 -6.68 -5.98
CA GLY A 348 32.35 -5.67 -5.68
C GLY A 348 31.99 -4.79 -6.87
N ILE A 349 32.05 -5.31 -8.11
CA ILE A 349 31.56 -4.65 -9.33
C ILE A 349 30.71 -5.67 -10.11
N PRO A 350 29.50 -5.32 -10.60
CA PRO A 350 28.67 -6.25 -11.37
C PRO A 350 29.28 -6.64 -12.72
N ASP A 351 29.37 -7.94 -13.01
CA ASP A 351 29.76 -8.48 -14.31
C ASP A 351 28.52 -8.73 -15.18
N THR A 352 28.15 -7.71 -15.94
CA THR A 352 27.01 -7.76 -16.88
C THR A 352 27.22 -8.75 -18.03
N THR A 353 28.44 -9.28 -18.24
CA THR A 353 28.70 -10.31 -19.26
C THR A 353 28.31 -11.72 -18.80
N GLN A 354 28.22 -11.94 -17.47
CA GLN A 354 27.74 -13.19 -16.85
C GLN A 354 26.25 -13.13 -16.45
N ARG A 355 25.55 -12.06 -16.84
CA ARG A 355 24.11 -11.88 -16.62
C ARG A 355 23.30 -12.98 -17.31
N ARG A 356 22.36 -13.59 -16.58
CA ARG A 356 21.45 -14.61 -17.10
C ARG A 356 20.06 -14.53 -16.46
N ALA A 357 19.05 -14.99 -17.18
CA ALA A 357 17.71 -15.27 -16.64
C ALA A 357 17.65 -16.72 -16.11
N PHE A 358 16.78 -17.00 -15.14
CA PHE A 358 16.49 -18.37 -14.71
C PHE A 358 15.43 -18.97 -15.64
N MET A 359 15.90 -19.78 -16.60
CA MET A 359 15.08 -20.30 -17.69
C MET A 359 14.96 -21.82 -17.65
N VAL A 360 13.76 -22.33 -17.92
CA VAL A 360 13.48 -23.78 -18.02
C VAL A 360 13.57 -24.25 -19.47
N SER A 361 13.32 -23.36 -20.43
CA SER A 361 13.56 -23.56 -21.86
C SER A 361 13.81 -22.21 -22.55
N GLU A 362 14.06 -22.21 -23.87
CA GLU A 362 14.29 -20.97 -24.64
C GLU A 362 13.12 -19.97 -24.54
N ASP A 363 11.88 -20.47 -24.52
CA ASP A 363 10.65 -19.66 -24.51
C ASP A 363 9.97 -19.54 -23.13
N HIS A 364 10.42 -20.28 -22.10
CA HIS A 364 9.73 -20.34 -20.80
C HIS A 364 10.70 -20.19 -19.63
N GLY A 365 10.47 -19.17 -18.79
CA GLY A 365 11.24 -18.92 -17.57
C GLY A 365 10.67 -19.62 -16.34
N LEU A 366 11.44 -19.57 -15.25
CA LEU A 366 11.15 -20.29 -14.00
C LEU A 366 9.83 -19.87 -13.34
N PHE A 367 9.47 -18.58 -13.39
CA PHE A 367 8.24 -18.09 -12.78
C PHE A 367 7.04 -18.36 -13.69
N GLY A 368 7.20 -18.17 -15.00
CA GLY A 368 6.17 -18.47 -15.99
C GLY A 368 5.67 -19.93 -15.93
N VAL A 369 6.58 -20.92 -15.87
CA VAL A 369 6.17 -22.34 -15.80
C VAL A 369 5.50 -22.73 -14.48
N ASN A 370 5.82 -22.03 -13.39
CA ASN A 370 5.21 -22.25 -12.07
C ASN A 370 3.95 -21.39 -11.85
N GLY A 371 3.56 -20.58 -12.84
CA GLY A 371 2.39 -19.71 -12.79
C GLY A 371 2.51 -18.62 -11.73
N ILE A 372 3.72 -18.14 -11.46
CA ILE A 372 4.02 -17.06 -10.51
C ILE A 372 3.94 -15.73 -11.26
N SER A 373 3.25 -14.74 -10.68
CA SER A 373 3.11 -13.41 -11.28
C SER A 373 3.68 -12.33 -10.36
N VAL A 374 4.77 -11.69 -10.77
CA VAL A 374 5.44 -10.58 -10.06
C VAL A 374 5.12 -9.24 -10.73
N ASP A 375 5.05 -8.18 -9.95
CA ASP A 375 4.82 -6.81 -10.42
C ASP A 375 5.55 -5.75 -9.56
N GLU A 376 5.33 -4.46 -9.85
CA GLU A 376 5.91 -3.35 -9.08
C GLU A 376 5.35 -3.20 -7.66
N SER A 377 4.29 -3.93 -7.28
CA SER A 377 3.77 -3.97 -5.90
C SER A 377 4.39 -5.10 -5.06
N THR A 378 4.96 -6.10 -5.73
CA THR A 378 5.53 -7.30 -5.10
C THR A 378 6.67 -6.93 -4.14
N VAL A 379 6.59 -7.43 -2.91
CA VAL A 379 7.61 -7.25 -1.86
C VAL A 379 8.36 -8.55 -1.66
N PHE A 380 9.69 -8.47 -1.72
CA PHE A 380 10.61 -9.58 -1.51
C PHE A 380 11.32 -9.44 -0.16
N GLN A 381 11.50 -10.55 0.56
CA GLN A 381 12.20 -10.61 1.84
C GLN A 381 13.17 -11.79 1.85
N TRP A 382 14.46 -11.51 2.08
CA TRP A 382 15.45 -12.56 2.29
C TRP A 382 15.15 -13.39 3.53
N ASN A 383 15.41 -14.69 3.44
CA ASN A 383 15.37 -15.58 4.57
C ASN A 383 16.51 -15.26 5.56
N PRO A 384 16.25 -15.09 6.86
CA PRO A 384 17.24 -14.56 7.81
C PRO A 384 18.41 -15.52 8.11
N THR A 385 18.29 -16.81 7.81
CA THR A 385 19.35 -17.81 8.08
C THR A 385 19.85 -18.53 6.83
N ARG A 386 19.17 -18.37 5.69
CA ARG A 386 19.51 -18.99 4.40
C ARG A 386 19.59 -17.93 3.30
N PRO A 387 20.75 -17.27 3.11
CA PRO A 387 20.87 -16.12 2.22
C PRO A 387 20.67 -16.42 0.73
N THR A 388 20.41 -17.67 0.35
CA THR A 388 20.01 -18.07 -1.01
C THR A 388 18.51 -17.96 -1.28
N ILE A 389 17.68 -17.88 -0.23
CA ILE A 389 16.22 -18.00 -0.33
C ILE A 389 15.54 -16.65 -0.18
N LEU A 390 14.76 -16.28 -1.20
CA LEU A 390 13.92 -15.10 -1.26
C LEU A 390 12.45 -15.50 -1.09
N GLY A 391 11.79 -15.02 -0.04
CA GLY A 391 10.36 -15.20 0.18
C GLY A 391 9.58 -14.00 -0.32
N PHE A 392 8.42 -14.24 -0.94
CA PHE A 392 7.54 -13.20 -1.42
C PHE A 392 6.10 -13.69 -1.54
N ILE A 393 5.17 -12.74 -1.65
CA ILE A 393 3.80 -12.99 -2.06
C ILE A 393 3.65 -12.49 -3.50
N ASP A 394 3.19 -13.35 -4.41
CA ASP A 394 2.96 -12.97 -5.80
C ASP A 394 1.69 -12.10 -5.95
N SER A 395 1.54 -11.41 -7.08
CA SER A 395 0.38 -10.55 -7.38
C SER A 395 -0.97 -11.28 -7.41
N GLY A 396 -0.97 -12.62 -7.44
CA GLY A 396 -2.15 -13.47 -7.28
C GLY A 396 -2.45 -13.85 -5.81
N GLY A 397 -1.63 -13.41 -4.85
CA GLY A 397 -1.74 -13.75 -3.44
C GLY A 397 -1.24 -15.15 -3.10
N LYS A 398 -0.26 -15.69 -3.84
CA LYS A 398 0.42 -16.95 -3.51
C LYS A 398 1.69 -16.69 -2.71
N LEU A 399 1.92 -17.46 -1.65
CA LEU A 399 3.21 -17.46 -0.96
C LEU A 399 4.22 -18.28 -1.76
N CYS A 400 5.39 -17.69 -2.03
CA CYS A 400 6.44 -18.26 -2.86
C CYS A 400 7.81 -18.17 -2.17
N PHE A 401 8.64 -19.20 -2.36
CA PHE A 401 10.06 -19.22 -1.94
C PHE A 401 10.93 -19.53 -3.15
N PHE A 402 11.79 -18.60 -3.55
CA PHE A 402 12.74 -18.76 -4.66
C PHE A 402 14.16 -18.92 -4.11
N ASP A 403 14.83 -20.02 -4.46
CA ASP A 403 16.26 -20.21 -4.17
C ASP A 403 17.08 -19.99 -5.45
N TYR A 404 17.86 -18.89 -5.48
CA TYR A 404 18.63 -18.52 -6.66
C TYR A 404 19.87 -19.38 -6.89
N TYR A 405 20.30 -20.14 -5.88
CA TYR A 405 21.50 -20.98 -5.94
C TYR A 405 21.18 -22.38 -6.48
N THR A 406 20.03 -22.95 -6.06
CA THR A 406 19.52 -24.21 -6.63
C THR A 406 18.67 -24.01 -7.88
N GLU A 407 18.32 -22.76 -8.20
CA GLU A 407 17.49 -22.37 -9.35
C GLU A 407 16.07 -22.95 -9.31
N ASP A 408 15.51 -23.04 -8.11
CA ASP A 408 14.22 -23.67 -7.84
C ASP A 408 13.25 -22.69 -7.17
N VAL A 409 11.94 -22.93 -7.33
CA VAL A 409 10.90 -22.10 -6.71
C VAL A 409 9.75 -22.96 -6.18
N THR A 410 9.49 -22.82 -4.88
CA THR A 410 8.37 -23.45 -4.19
C THR A 410 7.19 -22.49 -4.14
N VAL A 411 6.10 -22.83 -4.81
CA VAL A 411 4.79 -22.20 -4.61
C VAL A 411 4.06 -22.98 -3.52
N VAL A 412 3.73 -22.32 -2.40
CA VAL A 412 3.16 -23.00 -1.23
C VAL A 412 1.68 -23.37 -1.51
N PRO A 413 1.32 -24.66 -1.62
CA PRO A 413 -0.06 -25.08 -1.86
C PRO A 413 -1.00 -24.71 -0.71
N GLY A 414 -2.27 -24.44 -1.04
CA GLY A 414 -3.33 -24.19 -0.07
C GLY A 414 -3.38 -22.77 0.52
N ILE A 415 -2.39 -21.93 0.24
CA ILE A 415 -2.38 -20.51 0.63
C ILE A 415 -3.01 -19.68 -0.50
N ASN A 416 -4.17 -19.07 -0.22
CA ASN A 416 -4.92 -18.25 -1.18
C ASN A 416 -5.13 -16.82 -0.65
N GLY A 417 -4.90 -15.82 -1.50
CA GLY A 417 -5.08 -14.41 -1.14
C GLY A 417 -4.20 -14.02 0.05
N ALA A 418 -2.93 -14.41 0.01
CA ALA A 418 -1.93 -13.90 0.94
C ALA A 418 -1.77 -12.39 0.78
N SER A 419 -1.62 -11.67 1.89
CA SER A 419 -1.48 -10.20 1.90
C SER A 419 -0.25 -9.71 2.67
N GLU A 420 0.22 -10.48 3.65
CA GLU A 420 1.42 -10.17 4.43
C GLU A 420 2.15 -11.45 4.80
N MET A 421 3.48 -11.37 4.93
CA MET A 421 4.31 -12.48 5.40
C MET A 421 5.44 -12.00 6.31
N ALA A 422 5.85 -12.87 7.23
CA ALA A 422 6.99 -12.67 8.12
C ALA A 422 7.76 -13.99 8.32
N TRP A 423 9.09 -13.94 8.16
CA TRP A 423 9.98 -15.07 8.47
C TRP A 423 10.10 -15.31 9.98
N SER A 424 10.18 -16.57 10.38
CA SER A 424 10.63 -16.94 11.73
C SER A 424 12.12 -16.60 11.91
N PRO A 425 12.60 -16.30 13.13
CA PRO A 425 14.01 -15.89 13.32
C PRO A 425 15.02 -16.98 12.97
N ASP A 426 14.62 -18.25 13.03
CA ASP A 426 15.43 -19.40 12.60
C ASP A 426 15.42 -19.63 11.08
N GLY A 427 14.61 -18.87 10.32
CA GLY A 427 14.44 -18.97 8.87
C GLY A 427 13.81 -20.28 8.38
N ASN A 428 13.37 -21.19 9.25
CA ASN A 428 12.80 -22.46 8.79
C ASN A 428 11.31 -22.38 8.44
N ARG A 429 10.62 -21.31 8.86
CA ARG A 429 9.16 -21.12 8.71
C ARG A 429 8.84 -19.69 8.27
N CYS A 430 7.70 -19.53 7.60
CA CYS A 430 7.12 -18.25 7.27
C CYS A 430 5.68 -18.21 7.79
N ALA A 431 5.32 -17.18 8.55
CA ALA A 431 3.93 -16.90 8.91
C ALA A 431 3.32 -16.02 7.83
N VAL A 432 2.10 -16.33 7.39
CA VAL A 432 1.42 -15.63 6.30
C VAL A 432 -0.02 -15.28 6.71
N VAL A 433 -0.42 -14.04 6.47
CA VAL A 433 -1.82 -13.63 6.47
C VAL A 433 -2.43 -14.07 5.15
N ALA A 434 -3.43 -14.93 5.19
CA ALA A 434 -4.16 -15.42 4.02
C ALA A 434 -5.68 -15.22 4.18
N THR A 435 -6.44 -15.49 3.12
CA THR A 435 -7.91 -15.30 3.09
C THR A 435 -8.59 -16.01 4.26
N GLU A 436 -8.22 -17.26 4.53
CA GLU A 436 -8.81 -18.13 5.56
C GLU A 436 -8.31 -17.85 6.98
N GLY A 437 -7.17 -17.16 7.16
CA GLY A 437 -6.56 -17.01 8.48
C GLY A 437 -5.04 -16.77 8.46
N ILE A 438 -4.37 -17.13 9.58
CA ILE A 438 -2.91 -17.15 9.66
C ILE A 438 -2.43 -18.58 9.42
N ALA A 439 -1.58 -18.77 8.43
CA ALA A 439 -0.89 -20.04 8.20
C ALA A 439 0.60 -19.93 8.52
N VAL A 440 1.21 -21.08 8.82
CA VAL A 440 2.66 -21.25 8.94
C VAL A 440 3.08 -22.23 7.86
N ALA A 441 3.94 -21.77 6.95
CA ALA A 441 4.55 -22.56 5.90
C ALA A 441 6.01 -22.88 6.22
N ASN A 442 6.49 -24.04 5.79
CA ASN A 442 7.91 -24.39 5.78
C ASN A 442 8.50 -24.24 4.37
N LEU A 443 9.84 -24.25 4.28
CA LEU A 443 10.56 -24.12 3.01
C LEU A 443 10.35 -25.27 2.00
N ALA A 444 9.76 -26.40 2.41
CA ALA A 444 9.40 -27.50 1.51
C ALA A 444 7.99 -27.34 0.91
N GLY A 445 7.26 -26.28 1.27
CA GLY A 445 5.90 -26.02 0.80
C GLY A 445 4.80 -26.62 1.67
N ASP A 446 5.11 -27.33 2.76
CA ASP A 446 4.07 -27.73 3.70
C ASP A 446 3.55 -26.49 4.43
N ALA A 447 2.24 -26.31 4.49
CA ALA A 447 1.62 -25.24 5.26
C ALA A 447 0.45 -25.76 6.10
N SER A 448 0.29 -25.18 7.29
CA SER A 448 -0.85 -25.42 8.17
C SER A 448 -1.43 -24.09 8.67
N PHE A 449 -2.76 -23.99 8.67
CA PHE A 449 -3.45 -22.88 9.33
C PHE A 449 -3.34 -23.07 10.84
N VAL A 450 -2.74 -22.08 11.50
CA VAL A 450 -2.69 -22.01 12.97
C VAL A 450 -3.88 -21.20 13.49
N PHE A 451 -4.22 -20.10 12.81
CA PHE A 451 -5.43 -19.33 13.07
C PHE A 451 -6.38 -19.44 11.88
N ALA A 452 -7.68 -19.60 12.14
CA ALA A 452 -8.73 -19.49 11.15
C ALA A 452 -9.65 -18.31 11.47
N LYS A 453 -10.08 -17.56 10.46
CA LYS A 453 -11.15 -16.55 10.61
C LYS A 453 -12.46 -17.25 10.97
N GLU A 454 -13.28 -16.62 11.82
CA GLU A 454 -14.63 -17.14 12.14
C GLU A 454 -15.72 -16.47 11.29
N LYS A 455 -15.40 -15.34 10.66
CA LYS A 455 -16.31 -14.46 9.91
C LYS A 455 -15.61 -13.83 8.72
N ASP A 456 -16.36 -13.63 7.64
CA ASP A 456 -15.93 -12.86 6.46
C ASP A 456 -15.60 -11.40 6.80
N SER A 457 -16.11 -10.88 7.92
CA SER A 457 -15.80 -9.55 8.44
C SER A 457 -14.51 -9.49 9.30
N ASP A 458 -13.79 -10.61 9.43
CA ASP A 458 -12.46 -10.66 10.05
C ASP A 458 -11.36 -10.22 9.07
N GLU A 459 -10.65 -9.18 9.47
CA GLU A 459 -9.45 -8.67 8.86
C GLU A 459 -8.26 -8.98 9.77
N LEU A 460 -7.16 -9.45 9.18
CA LEU A 460 -5.94 -9.83 9.87
C LEU A 460 -4.81 -8.99 9.28
N VAL A 461 -4.01 -8.34 10.11
CA VAL A 461 -2.94 -7.43 9.67
C VAL A 461 -1.75 -7.45 10.63
N SER A 462 -0.61 -6.99 10.13
CA SER A 462 0.65 -6.82 10.85
C SER A 462 1.20 -8.12 11.48
N VAL A 463 1.31 -9.20 10.69
CA VAL A 463 1.90 -10.46 11.17
C VAL A 463 3.41 -10.33 11.40
N ASN A 464 3.90 -10.82 12.54
CA ASN A 464 5.29 -10.79 12.95
C ASN A 464 5.64 -12.00 13.85
N TRP A 465 6.93 -12.23 14.07
CA TRP A 465 7.43 -13.22 15.03
C TRP A 465 8.08 -12.56 16.24
N SER A 466 8.03 -13.23 17.38
CA SER A 466 8.99 -13.02 18.48
C SER A 466 10.42 -13.25 17.95
N PRO A 467 11.42 -12.46 18.36
CA PRO A 467 12.82 -12.70 18.01
C PRO A 467 13.40 -13.96 18.66
N GLU A 468 12.74 -14.49 19.69
CA GLU A 468 13.20 -15.68 20.44
C GLU A 468 13.02 -16.96 19.61
N VAL A 469 14.13 -17.59 19.25
CA VAL A 469 14.15 -18.87 18.49
C VAL A 469 13.62 -20.04 19.32
N GLU A 470 13.86 -20.03 20.64
CA GLU A 470 13.49 -21.12 21.54
C GLU A 470 11.99 -21.11 21.91
N GLU A 471 11.36 -19.93 21.94
CA GLU A 471 9.93 -19.74 22.22
C GLU A 471 9.20 -19.07 21.02
N PRO A 472 9.14 -19.77 19.86
CA PRO A 472 8.59 -19.24 18.61
C PRO A 472 7.12 -18.84 18.78
N THR A 473 6.90 -17.53 18.85
CA THR A 473 5.58 -16.93 19.05
C THR A 473 5.24 -16.04 17.86
N ILE A 474 4.05 -16.21 17.28
CA ILE A 474 3.56 -15.34 16.19
C ILE A 474 2.66 -14.27 16.80
N GLY A 475 2.91 -13.00 16.48
CA GLY A 475 2.04 -11.88 16.82
C GLY A 475 1.32 -11.34 15.59
N PHE A 476 0.04 -11.03 15.70
CA PHE A 476 -0.74 -10.35 14.65
C PHE A 476 -1.91 -9.57 15.25
N ARG A 477 -2.46 -8.62 14.49
CA ARG A 477 -3.70 -7.94 14.86
C ARG A 477 -4.88 -8.58 14.12
N MET A 478 -5.93 -8.88 14.88
CA MET A 478 -7.24 -9.24 14.34
C MET A 478 -8.20 -8.07 14.53
N ILE A 479 -8.96 -7.76 13.49
CA ILE A 479 -10.00 -6.74 13.47
C ILE A 479 -11.30 -7.43 13.00
N ARG A 480 -12.33 -7.48 13.84
CA ARG A 480 -13.67 -7.94 13.43
C ARG A 480 -14.50 -6.71 13.11
N LYS A 481 -14.82 -6.50 11.84
CA LYS A 481 -15.74 -5.43 11.40
C LYS A 481 -17.16 -5.80 11.82
N GLY A 482 -17.79 -4.93 12.59
CA GLY A 482 -19.19 -5.03 12.96
C GLY A 482 -20.11 -4.30 11.98
N LYS A 483 -21.39 -4.11 12.34
CA LYS A 483 -22.34 -3.34 11.50
C LYS A 483 -21.99 -1.85 11.45
N SER A 484 -21.29 -1.36 12.47
CA SER A 484 -20.77 -0.01 12.59
C SER A 484 -19.34 -0.01 13.17
N GLY A 485 -18.75 1.18 13.30
CA GLY A 485 -17.42 1.33 13.91
C GLY A 485 -17.37 0.98 15.40
N VAL A 486 -18.48 1.12 16.14
CA VAL A 486 -18.55 0.74 17.57
C VAL A 486 -18.77 -0.75 17.78
N ASP A 487 -19.40 -1.42 16.81
CA ASP A 487 -19.51 -2.88 16.77
C ASP A 487 -18.21 -3.55 16.30
N SER A 488 -17.21 -2.76 15.90
CA SER A 488 -15.94 -3.26 15.39
C SER A 488 -14.94 -3.46 16.53
N TYR A 489 -14.40 -4.67 16.61
CA TYR A 489 -13.47 -5.08 17.66
C TYR A 489 -12.05 -5.22 17.08
N SER A 490 -11.03 -4.96 17.89
CA SER A 490 -9.65 -5.32 17.55
C SER A 490 -8.89 -5.87 18.74
N ALA A 491 -7.99 -6.83 18.49
CA ALA A 491 -7.11 -7.41 19.49
C ALA A 491 -5.72 -7.65 18.90
N LEU A 492 -4.70 -7.55 19.76
CA LEU A 492 -3.42 -8.19 19.52
C LEU A 492 -3.56 -9.66 19.92
N VAL A 493 -3.18 -10.55 19.01
CA VAL A 493 -3.17 -11.99 19.20
C VAL A 493 -1.72 -12.43 19.17
N LEU A 494 -1.29 -13.18 20.18
CA LEU A 494 -0.02 -13.90 20.18
C LEU A 494 -0.28 -15.40 20.24
N TYR A 495 0.52 -16.20 19.54
CA TYR A 495 0.37 -17.64 19.45
C TYR A 495 1.72 -18.33 19.66
N SER A 496 1.86 -19.08 20.75
CA SER A 496 3.04 -19.90 21.04
C SER A 496 2.95 -21.23 20.30
N LEU A 497 3.89 -21.49 19.40
CA LEU A 497 3.98 -22.73 18.63
C LEU A 497 4.46 -23.93 19.45
N ASN A 498 5.17 -23.70 20.57
CA ASN A 498 5.66 -24.77 21.44
C ASN A 498 4.52 -25.41 22.23
N ASP A 499 3.71 -24.56 22.87
CA ASP A 499 2.69 -25.00 23.82
C ASP A 499 1.30 -25.10 23.17
N ASN A 500 1.16 -24.64 21.92
CA ASN A 500 -0.10 -24.49 21.21
C ASN A 500 -1.11 -23.62 21.99
N ILE A 501 -0.60 -22.50 22.53
CA ILE A 501 -1.36 -21.56 23.38
C ILE A 501 -1.60 -20.24 22.67
N TRP A 502 -2.85 -19.81 22.70
CA TRP A 502 -3.29 -18.47 22.29
C TRP A 502 -3.30 -17.51 23.47
N TYR A 503 -2.71 -16.33 23.25
CA TYR A 503 -2.70 -15.20 24.16
C TYR A 503 -3.44 -14.05 23.48
N TYR A 504 -4.45 -13.51 24.16
CA TYR A 504 -5.20 -12.35 23.68
C TYR A 504 -4.89 -11.14 24.55
N ALA A 505 -4.51 -10.03 23.92
CA ALA A 505 -4.42 -8.72 24.52
C ALA A 505 -5.42 -7.78 23.84
N THR A 506 -6.50 -7.48 24.54
CA THR A 506 -7.57 -6.59 24.08
C THR A 506 -7.38 -5.19 24.68
N PRO A 507 -7.86 -4.12 24.01
CA PRO A 507 -8.02 -2.82 24.65
C PRO A 507 -8.92 -2.96 25.90
N ALA A 508 -8.58 -2.27 26.98
CA ALA A 508 -9.36 -2.31 28.22
C ALA A 508 -10.80 -1.80 28.00
N VAL A 509 -11.77 -2.71 28.02
CA VAL A 509 -13.20 -2.37 27.99
C VAL A 509 -13.63 -2.02 29.42
N ARG A 510 -14.10 -0.79 29.65
CA ARG A 510 -14.59 -0.36 30.98
C ARG A 510 -16.00 -0.88 31.24
N TRP A 511 -16.11 -2.08 31.80
CA TRP A 511 -17.36 -2.57 32.38
C TRP A 511 -17.66 -1.84 33.70
N SER A 512 -18.94 -1.59 33.99
CA SER A 512 -19.37 -1.05 35.30
C SER A 512 -19.29 -2.10 36.42
N ALA A 513 -19.38 -3.38 36.06
CA ALA A 513 -18.95 -4.54 36.82
C ALA A 513 -18.62 -5.66 35.81
N GLU A 514 -17.54 -6.39 36.02
CA GLU A 514 -17.15 -7.51 35.17
C GLU A 514 -18.10 -8.71 35.42
N PRO A 515 -18.71 -9.32 34.37
CA PRO A 515 -19.57 -10.48 34.52
C PRO A 515 -18.83 -11.69 35.12
N PRO A 516 -19.37 -12.36 36.17
CA PRO A 516 -18.72 -13.51 36.78
C PRO A 516 -18.97 -14.80 35.97
N VAL A 517 -18.31 -14.93 34.83
CA VAL A 517 -18.54 -15.99 33.82
C VAL A 517 -17.25 -16.70 33.42
N ASP A 518 -17.36 -17.93 32.89
CA ASP A 518 -16.20 -18.66 32.35
C ASP A 518 -15.92 -18.23 30.90
N TYR A 519 -15.08 -17.22 30.76
CA TYR A 519 -14.71 -16.62 29.47
C TYR A 519 -14.10 -17.60 28.47
N ARG A 520 -13.60 -18.78 28.89
CA ARG A 520 -13.02 -19.78 27.98
C ARG A 520 -14.03 -20.40 27.01
N TRP A 521 -15.33 -20.25 27.29
CA TRP A 521 -16.41 -20.92 26.54
C TRP A 521 -17.50 -19.98 26.02
N MET A 522 -17.41 -18.67 26.30
CA MET A 522 -18.47 -17.72 25.93
C MET A 522 -18.12 -16.90 24.69
N ARG A 523 -18.63 -17.36 23.54
CA ARG A 523 -18.54 -16.63 22.26
C ARG A 523 -19.36 -15.33 22.22
N VAL A 524 -20.35 -15.20 23.12
CA VAL A 524 -21.20 -14.00 23.26
C VAL A 524 -21.39 -13.69 24.74
N LEU A 525 -21.21 -12.43 25.13
CA LEU A 525 -21.60 -11.89 26.42
C LEU A 525 -22.99 -11.23 26.29
N PHE A 526 -23.98 -11.87 26.91
CA PHE A 526 -25.33 -11.32 26.98
C PHE A 526 -25.49 -10.39 28.18
N ASN A 527 -25.85 -9.13 27.92
CA ASN A 527 -26.54 -8.31 28.91
C ASN A 527 -28.06 -8.41 28.67
N ASN A 528 -28.87 -8.29 29.72
CA ASN A 528 -30.34 -8.36 29.66
C ASN A 528 -31.00 -7.19 28.87
N SER A 529 -30.20 -6.32 28.24
CA SER A 529 -30.61 -5.12 27.52
C SER A 529 -30.60 -5.21 25.98
N LYS A 530 -30.24 -6.37 25.39
CA LYS A 530 -30.19 -6.66 23.93
C LYS A 530 -28.98 -6.11 23.13
N ASP A 531 -27.94 -5.64 23.80
CA ASP A 531 -26.69 -5.28 23.15
C ASP A 531 -25.70 -6.45 23.30
N ASP A 532 -25.58 -7.26 22.25
CA ASP A 532 -24.78 -8.48 22.22
C ASP A 532 -23.32 -8.17 21.86
N ILE A 533 -22.37 -8.41 22.78
CA ILE A 533 -20.93 -8.32 22.48
C ILE A 533 -20.40 -9.72 22.19
N TYR A 534 -20.02 -9.98 20.93
CA TYR A 534 -19.33 -11.19 20.53
C TYR A 534 -17.83 -11.03 20.72
N LEU A 535 -17.20 -11.91 21.50
CA LEU A 535 -15.74 -11.98 21.62
C LEU A 535 -15.23 -13.12 20.71
N PRO A 536 -14.44 -12.84 19.66
CA PRO A 536 -13.76 -13.89 18.90
C PRO A 536 -12.88 -14.75 19.81
N MET A 537 -13.04 -16.05 19.67
CA MET A 537 -12.27 -17.08 20.35
C MET A 537 -12.05 -18.22 19.35
N PRO A 538 -10.82 -18.72 19.21
CA PRO A 538 -10.46 -19.62 18.13
C PRO A 538 -11.31 -20.88 18.20
N VAL A 539 -11.65 -21.44 17.04
CA VAL A 539 -12.44 -22.67 16.96
C VAL A 539 -11.56 -23.83 17.43
N VAL A 540 -11.57 -24.08 18.74
CA VAL A 540 -10.95 -25.26 19.34
C VAL A 540 -11.72 -26.49 18.85
N GLU A 541 -11.21 -27.15 17.82
CA GLU A 541 -11.68 -28.49 17.46
C GLU A 541 -11.41 -29.45 18.63
N PRO A 542 -12.35 -30.35 18.99
CA PRO A 542 -12.21 -31.21 20.17
C PRO A 542 -10.97 -32.13 20.15
N GLU A 543 -10.34 -32.32 19.00
CA GLU A 543 -9.23 -33.26 18.79
C GLU A 543 -7.84 -32.61 18.99
N THR A 544 -7.71 -31.28 19.01
CA THR A 544 -6.40 -30.60 18.97
C THR A 544 -5.76 -30.31 20.33
N ASN A 545 -6.48 -30.56 21.43
CA ASN A 545 -5.99 -30.37 22.82
C ASN A 545 -5.47 -28.95 23.14
N MET A 546 -5.85 -27.97 22.31
CA MET A 546 -5.34 -26.59 22.27
C MET A 546 -5.83 -25.77 23.47
N GLN A 547 -4.95 -25.02 24.12
CA GLN A 547 -5.28 -24.21 25.30
C GLN A 547 -5.33 -22.72 24.95
N VAL A 548 -6.20 -21.97 25.62
CA VAL A 548 -6.35 -20.52 25.41
C VAL A 548 -6.20 -19.80 26.75
N SER A 549 -5.32 -18.80 26.79
CA SER A 549 -5.07 -17.96 27.96
C SER A 549 -5.43 -16.50 27.66
N ILE A 550 -6.39 -15.95 28.39
CA ILE A 550 -6.83 -14.56 28.24
C ILE A 550 -6.07 -13.70 29.24
N PHE A 551 -5.38 -12.66 28.75
CA PHE A 551 -4.64 -11.72 29.59
C PHE A 551 -5.37 -10.38 29.65
N HIS A 552 -5.71 -9.96 30.87
CA HIS A 552 -6.38 -8.69 31.11
C HIS A 552 -5.34 -7.58 31.27
N SER A 553 -5.52 -6.47 30.55
CA SER A 553 -4.79 -5.23 30.83
C SER A 553 -5.39 -4.60 32.09
N PHE A 554 -4.76 -4.85 33.24
CA PHE A 554 -5.11 -4.19 34.49
C PHE A 554 -4.79 -2.69 34.44
N MET A 555 -5.58 -1.90 35.16
CA MET A 555 -5.30 -0.52 35.54
C MET A 555 -5.23 -0.44 37.06
#